data_AF-A0A090QR59-F1
#
_entry.id   AF-A0A090QR59-F1
#
_cell.length_a   1.000
_cell.length_b   1.000
_cell.length_c   1.000
_cell.angle_alpha   90.00
_cell.angle_beta   90.00
_cell.angle_gamma   90.00
#
_symmetry.space_group_name_H-M   'P 1'
#
loop_
_entity.id
_entity.type
_entity.pdbx_description
1 polymer ?
#
loop_
_entity_poly.entity_id
_entity_poly.type
_entity_poly.pdbx_seq_one_letter_code
_entity_poly.pdbx_strand_id
1 'polypeptide(L)'
;MAYWLFKTEPDTFSIDTLKQQQVSCWEGVRNYQARNMLRDQVKVGDEVLIYHSSCKEVGVVGIATVVKEAYPDHFQFDPDSPYFDPKSDPATRVGSWSTLPISVICVACHCSG
;
A
#
# COMPACT_ATOMS: atom_id res chain seq x y z
N MET A 1 17.58 -3.35 -5.93
CA MET A 1 16.40 -4.16 -5.59
C MET A 1 16.40 -4.35 -4.10
N ALA A 2 15.45 -3.73 -3.43
CA ALA A 2 15.21 -3.82 -1.99
C ALA A 2 13.95 -4.65 -1.71
N TYR A 3 13.78 -5.02 -0.44
CA TYR A 3 12.62 -5.77 0.05
C TYR A 3 11.87 -4.96 1.10
N TRP A 4 10.56 -4.95 1.00
CA TRP A 4 9.67 -4.17 1.88
C TRP A 4 8.61 -5.08 2.50
N LEU A 5 8.02 -4.62 3.61
CA LEU A 5 6.87 -5.27 4.23
C LEU A 5 5.73 -4.25 4.34
N PHE A 6 4.63 -4.51 3.65
CA PHE A 6 3.44 -3.65 3.67
C PHE A 6 2.33 -4.35 4.44
N LYS A 7 1.68 -3.62 5.35
CA LYS A 7 0.64 -4.15 6.23
C LYS A 7 -0.74 -3.71 5.77
N THR A 8 -1.68 -4.63 5.71
CA THR A 8 -3.07 -4.39 5.38
C THR A 8 -3.99 -5.25 6.24
N GLU A 9 -5.22 -4.83 6.43
CA GLU A 9 -6.25 -5.65 7.06
C GLU A 9 -7.00 -6.40 5.96
N PRO A 10 -7.22 -7.72 6.07
CA PRO A 10 -7.84 -8.50 5.00
C PRO A 10 -9.25 -8.03 4.64
N ASP A 11 -9.98 -7.47 5.60
CA ASP A 11 -11.35 -6.97 5.39
C ASP A 11 -11.38 -5.66 4.60
N THR A 12 -10.28 -4.89 4.59
CA THR A 12 -10.16 -3.64 3.83
C THR A 12 -9.49 -3.86 2.48
N PHE A 13 -8.34 -4.56 2.48
CA PHE A 13 -7.61 -4.88 1.26
C PHE A 13 -6.82 -6.18 1.43
N SER A 14 -7.32 -7.28 0.86
CA SER A 14 -6.69 -8.60 0.94
C SER A 14 -5.72 -8.87 -0.22
N ILE A 15 -4.87 -9.89 -0.06
CA ILE A 15 -4.02 -10.37 -1.17
C ILE A 15 -4.87 -10.92 -2.34
N ASP A 16 -6.03 -11.49 -2.04
CA ASP A 16 -6.98 -11.95 -3.07
C ASP A 16 -7.61 -10.78 -3.84
N THR A 17 -7.87 -9.66 -3.15
CA THR A 17 -8.31 -8.42 -3.79
C THR A 17 -7.25 -7.93 -4.78
N LEU A 18 -5.98 -7.86 -4.34
CA LEU A 18 -4.87 -7.51 -5.23
C LEU A 18 -4.73 -8.50 -6.40
N LYS A 19 -4.92 -9.79 -6.14
CA LYS A 19 -4.90 -10.83 -7.19
C LYS A 19 -5.99 -10.62 -8.23
N GLN A 20 -7.20 -10.25 -7.82
CA GLN A 20 -8.29 -9.95 -8.75
C GLN A 20 -8.04 -8.65 -9.53
N GLN A 21 -7.57 -7.61 -8.87
CA GLN A 21 -7.30 -6.31 -9.48
C GLN A 21 -6.04 -6.30 -10.37
N GLN A 22 -5.15 -7.28 -10.20
CA GLN A 22 -3.81 -7.41 -10.81
C GLN A 22 -2.83 -6.31 -10.37
N VAL A 23 -3.27 -5.05 -10.44
CA VAL A 23 -2.54 -3.86 -9.97
C VAL A 23 -3.47 -3.05 -9.09
N SER A 24 -2.99 -2.61 -7.94
CA SER A 24 -3.76 -1.75 -7.04
C SER A 24 -2.90 -0.69 -6.38
N CYS A 25 -3.52 0.40 -5.96
CA CYS A 25 -2.88 1.53 -5.31
C CYS A 25 -2.72 1.24 -3.81
N TRP A 26 -1.50 1.36 -3.27
CA TRP A 26 -1.25 1.23 -1.85
C TRP A 26 -1.54 2.55 -1.12
N GLU A 27 -2.83 2.83 -0.95
CA GLU A 27 -3.38 4.08 -0.41
C GLU A 27 -3.38 4.12 1.13
N GLY A 28 -3.85 5.24 1.70
CA GLY A 28 -4.16 5.30 3.14
C GLY A 28 -2.96 5.36 4.08
N VAL A 29 -1.73 5.50 3.58
CA VAL A 29 -0.56 5.67 4.45
C VAL A 29 -0.59 7.04 5.11
N ARG A 30 -0.86 7.06 6.43
CA ARG A 30 -0.96 8.26 7.27
C ARG A 30 0.12 8.33 8.36
N ASN A 31 1.23 7.62 8.16
CA ASN A 31 2.42 7.69 9.01
C ASN A 31 3.57 8.38 8.25
N TYR A 32 4.16 9.42 8.86
CA TYR A 32 5.21 10.22 8.21
C TYR A 32 6.47 9.42 7.85
N GLN A 33 6.90 8.48 8.69
CA GLN A 33 8.06 7.64 8.41
C GLN A 33 7.77 6.69 7.24
N ALA A 34 6.62 6.01 7.27
CA ALA A 34 6.18 5.14 6.19
C ALA A 34 6.05 5.92 4.87
N ARG A 35 5.42 7.09 4.89
CA ARG A 35 5.32 7.98 3.73
C ARG A 35 6.70 8.33 3.16
N ASN A 36 7.65 8.72 4.01
CA ASN A 36 8.99 9.07 3.55
C ASN A 36 9.72 7.85 2.97
N MET A 37 9.54 6.65 3.54
CA MET A 37 10.08 5.42 2.94
C MET A 37 9.47 5.15 1.55
N LEU A 38 8.15 5.24 1.40
CA LEU A 38 7.46 5.09 0.11
C LEU A 38 7.98 6.08 -0.93
N ARG A 39 8.12 7.36 -0.55
CA ARG A 39 8.53 8.44 -1.46
C ARG A 39 10.00 8.37 -1.85
N ASP A 40 10.88 8.21 -0.85
CA ASP A 40 12.31 8.44 -1.05
C ASP A 40 13.04 7.15 -1.41
N GLN A 41 12.60 6.01 -0.86
CA GLN A 41 13.39 4.77 -0.87
C GLN A 41 12.78 3.66 -1.73
N VAL A 42 11.45 3.48 -1.73
CA VAL A 42 10.80 2.44 -2.54
C VAL A 42 10.93 2.77 -4.02
N LYS A 43 11.42 1.82 -4.82
CA LYS A 43 11.61 1.98 -6.27
C LYS A 43 10.83 0.95 -7.07
N VAL A 44 10.57 1.27 -8.33
CA VAL A 44 9.97 0.32 -9.29
C VAL A 44 10.85 -0.93 -9.38
N GLY A 45 10.21 -2.10 -9.33
CA GLY A 45 10.89 -3.39 -9.32
C GLY A 45 11.29 -3.91 -7.93
N ASP A 46 11.18 -3.11 -6.87
CA ASP A 46 11.33 -3.63 -5.51
C ASP A 46 10.20 -4.62 -5.17
N GLU A 47 10.51 -5.61 -4.34
CA GLU A 47 9.55 -6.62 -3.89
C GLU A 47 8.97 -6.25 -2.52
N VAL A 48 7.70 -6.61 -2.34
CA VAL A 48 6.89 -6.26 -1.17
C VAL A 48 6.24 -7.53 -0.62
N LEU A 49 6.56 -7.86 0.63
CA LEU A 49 5.83 -8.84 1.41
C LEU A 49 4.50 -8.22 1.88
N ILE A 50 3.39 -8.84 1.51
CA ILE A 50 2.05 -8.43 1.95
C ILE A 50 1.74 -9.12 3.27
N TYR A 51 1.59 -8.33 4.33
CA TYR A 51 1.33 -8.80 5.68
C TYR A 51 -0.10 -8.48 6.10
N HIS A 52 -0.88 -9.50 6.44
CA HIS A 52 -2.20 -9.33 7.05
C HIS A 52 -2.05 -9.04 8.54
N SER A 53 -2.56 -7.88 8.96
CA SER A 53 -2.61 -7.43 10.36
C SER A 53 -4.05 -7.33 10.87
N SER A 54 -4.22 -7.13 12.17
CA SER A 54 -5.52 -6.89 12.83
C SER A 54 -6.62 -7.92 12.53
N CYS A 55 -6.25 -9.16 12.22
CA CYS A 55 -7.17 -10.25 11.93
C CYS A 55 -6.80 -11.50 12.74
N LYS A 56 -7.62 -12.56 12.65
CA LYS A 56 -7.38 -13.81 13.39
C LYS A 56 -6.08 -14.50 12.97
N GLU A 57 -5.84 -14.57 11.66
CA GLU A 57 -4.67 -15.22 11.07
C GLU A 57 -3.70 -14.13 10.55
N VAL A 58 -2.83 -13.64 11.42
CA VAL A 58 -1.82 -12.64 11.04
C VAL A 58 -0.60 -13.31 10.41
N GLY A 59 -0.02 -12.69 9.38
CA GLY A 59 1.17 -13.22 8.73
C GLY A 59 1.43 -12.66 7.34
N VAL A 60 2.55 -13.09 6.75
CA VAL A 60 2.85 -12.80 5.34
C VAL A 60 2.01 -13.74 4.46
N VAL A 61 1.19 -13.15 3.60
CA VAL A 61 0.20 -13.87 2.77
C VAL A 61 0.52 -13.82 1.27
N GLY A 62 1.58 -13.13 0.87
CA GLY A 62 1.98 -13.04 -0.53
C GLY A 62 3.13 -12.07 -0.77
N ILE A 63 3.53 -12.00 -2.03
CA ILE A 63 4.59 -11.12 -2.54
C ILE A 63 4.03 -10.33 -3.72
N ALA A 64 4.34 -9.03 -3.75
CA ALA A 64 4.01 -8.10 -4.80
C ALA A 64 5.26 -7.35 -5.30
N THR A 65 5.19 -6.74 -6.47
CA THR A 65 6.23 -5.86 -7.02
C THR A 65 5.69 -4.44 -7.11
N VAL A 66 6.54 -3.46 -6.84
CA VAL A 66 6.24 -2.04 -7.09
C VAL A 66 6.29 -1.75 -8.58
N VAL A 67 5.16 -1.28 -9.14
CA VAL A 67 5.03 -1.05 -10.60
C VAL A 67 5.10 0.43 -11.00
N LYS A 68 5.06 1.36 -10.04
CA LYS A 68 5.27 2.79 -10.27
C LYS A 68 5.82 3.45 -9.00
N GLU A 69 6.61 4.51 -9.18
CA GLU A 69 7.09 5.34 -8.07
C GLU A 69 5.94 6.05 -7.35
N ALA A 70 6.20 6.47 -6.11
CA ALA A 70 5.21 7.15 -5.29
C ALA A 70 4.76 8.48 -5.87
N TYR A 71 3.47 8.76 -5.71
CA TYR A 71 2.82 10.00 -6.12
C TYR A 71 1.81 10.45 -5.05
N PRO A 72 1.29 11.69 -5.13
CA PRO A 72 0.31 12.18 -4.15
C PRO A 72 -0.93 11.27 -4.07
N ASP A 73 -1.31 10.89 -2.86
CA ASP A 73 -2.50 10.08 -2.60
C ASP A 73 -3.77 10.90 -2.86
N HIS A 74 -4.53 10.61 -3.91
CA HIS A 74 -5.68 11.43 -4.30
C HIS A 74 -6.83 11.37 -3.29
N PHE A 75 -6.93 10.29 -2.51
CA PHE A 75 -7.94 10.13 -1.46
C PHE A 75 -7.79 11.13 -0.32
N GLN A 76 -6.62 11.75 -0.14
CA GLN A 76 -6.43 12.77 0.88
C GLN A 76 -7.23 14.06 0.63
N PHE A 77 -7.69 14.28 -0.61
CA PHE A 77 -8.43 15.47 -1.02
C PHE A 77 -9.94 15.26 -1.12
N ASP A 78 -10.41 14.01 -1.01
CA ASP A 78 -11.82 13.65 -1.15
C ASP A 78 -12.50 13.63 0.23
N PRO A 79 -13.46 14.54 0.53
CA PRO A 79 -14.14 14.60 1.82
C PRO A 79 -14.91 13.33 2.20
N ASP A 80 -15.32 12.52 1.22
CA ASP A 80 -16.05 11.27 1.45
C ASP A 80 -15.10 10.08 1.67
N SER A 81 -13.79 10.28 1.47
CA SER A 81 -12.79 9.24 1.70
C SER A 81 -12.53 9.02 3.20
N PRO A 82 -12.34 7.77 3.65
CA PRO A 82 -11.84 7.50 5.00
C PRO A 82 -10.42 8.05 5.24
N TYR A 83 -9.71 8.45 4.19
CA TYR A 83 -8.35 8.96 4.26
C TYR A 83 -8.23 10.47 3.99
N PHE A 84 -9.35 11.19 3.99
CA PHE A 84 -9.40 12.64 3.86
C PHE A 84 -8.51 13.34 4.90
N ASP A 85 -7.76 14.34 4.47
CA ASP A 85 -6.99 15.20 5.36
C ASP A 85 -7.27 16.67 5.04
N PRO A 86 -8.02 17.40 5.90
CA PRO A 86 -8.37 18.80 5.65
C PRO A 86 -7.17 19.76 5.63
N LYS A 87 -5.98 19.30 6.04
CA LYS A 87 -4.73 20.08 5.96
C LYS A 87 -3.99 19.88 4.64
N SER A 88 -4.41 18.92 3.83
CA SER A 88 -3.80 18.62 2.55
C SER A 88 -4.40 19.50 1.45
N ASP A 89 -3.55 20.25 0.76
CA ASP A 89 -3.95 21.15 -0.31
C ASP A 89 -3.39 20.67 -1.67
N PRO A 90 -4.26 20.37 -2.65
CA PRO A 90 -3.83 19.89 -3.96
C PRO A 90 -3.01 20.92 -4.75
N ALA A 91 -3.15 22.22 -4.46
CA ALA A 91 -2.42 23.28 -5.13
C ALA A 91 -0.98 23.43 -4.64
N THR A 92 -0.72 23.23 -3.34
CA THR A 92 0.61 23.46 -2.75
C THR A 92 1.42 22.19 -2.58
N ARG A 93 0.79 21.01 -2.56
CA ARG A 93 1.40 19.71 -2.22
C ARG A 93 2.14 19.71 -0.85
N VAL A 94 1.94 20.75 -0.03
CA VAL A 94 2.54 20.83 1.31
C VAL A 94 1.81 19.84 2.21
N GLY A 95 2.57 19.04 2.97
CA GLY A 95 2.01 18.02 3.87
C GLY A 95 1.45 16.78 3.17
N SER A 96 1.54 16.69 1.84
CA SER A 96 0.81 15.68 1.07
C SER A 96 1.22 14.23 1.42
N TRP A 97 0.22 13.36 1.59
CA TRP A 97 0.39 11.91 1.68
C TRP A 97 0.77 11.32 0.33
N SER A 98 1.48 10.19 0.36
CA SER A 98 1.99 9.52 -0.84
C SER A 98 1.50 8.09 -0.90
N THR A 99 1.18 7.64 -2.10
CA THR A 99 0.79 6.28 -2.43
C THR A 99 1.62 5.78 -3.60
N LEU A 100 1.70 4.46 -3.76
CA LEU A 100 2.31 3.83 -4.93
C LEU A 100 1.54 2.56 -5.31
N PRO A 101 1.47 2.19 -6.58
CA PRO A 101 0.78 0.98 -7.01
C PRO A 101 1.72 -0.22 -6.97
N ILE A 102 1.15 -1.35 -6.57
CA ILE A 102 1.81 -2.65 -6.56
C ILE A 102 1.04 -3.64 -7.43
N SER A 103 1.74 -4.64 -7.93
CA SER A 103 1.16 -5.78 -8.67
C SER A 103 1.46 -7.06 -7.92
N VAL A 104 0.51 -7.98 -7.85
CA VAL A 104 0.77 -9.30 -7.27
C VAL A 104 1.84 -10.03 -8.09
N ILE A 105 2.79 -10.68 -7.42
CA ILE A 105 3.70 -11.68 -8.02
C ILE A 105 3.18 -13.07 -7.69
N CYS A 106 2.94 -13.33 -6.40
CA CYS A 106 2.59 -14.63 -5.88
C CYS A 106 1.74 -14.49 -4.61
N VAL A 107 0.74 -15.35 -4.46
CA VAL A 107 0.01 -15.49 -3.19
C VAL A 107 0.65 -16.65 -2.44
N ALA A 108 0.93 -16.46 -1.15
CA ALA A 108 1.45 -17.55 -0.33
C ALA A 108 0.43 -18.70 -0.40
N CYS A 109 0.90 -19.89 -0.81
CA CYS A 109 0.07 -21.08 -0.75
C CYS A 109 -0.42 -21.20 0.69
N HIS A 110 -1.75 -21.20 0.87
CA HIS A 110 -2.32 -21.61 2.14
C HIS A 110 -1.80 -23.03 2.38
N CYS A 111 -0.87 -23.19 3.32
CA CYS A 111 -0.57 -24.48 3.90
C CYS A 111 -1.81 -24.87 4.69
N SER A 112 -2.80 -25.44 4.01
CA SER A 112 -3.89 -26.15 4.65
C SER A 112 -3.25 -27.28 5.46
N GLY A 113 -3.13 -27.07 6.77
CA GLY A 113 -2.72 -28.11 7.71
C GLY A 113 -3.76 -29.22 7.81
#